data_AF-A0A1I1CSP7-F1
#
_entry.id   AF-A0A1I1CSP7-F1
#
_cell.length_a   1.000
_cell.length_b   1.000
_cell.length_c   1.000
_cell.angle_alpha   90.00
_cell.angle_beta   90.00
_cell.angle_gamma   90.00
#
_symmetry.space_group_name_H-M   'P 1'
#
loop_
_entity.id
_entity.type
_entity.pdbx_description
1 polymer ?
#
loop_
_entity_poly.entity_id
_entity_poly.type
_entity_poly.pdbx_seq_one_letter_code
_entity_poly.pdbx_strand_id
1 'polypeptide(L)'
;MSDEIKNVVRQFNIAVIQEGNETRFHALMAPDFVNHSAPQGASNGPESMWNTFQKVLRPALSKLTVTILDQIAEGDKVTTRKTISGIHTGILMGFPRQEGRSPSTS
;
A
#
# COMPACT_ATOMS: atom_id res chain seq x y z
N MET A 1 -22.41 -10.03 -4.14
CA MET A 1 -21.28 -10.49 -4.98
C MET A 1 -20.27 -9.36 -5.23
N SER A 2 -20.64 -8.27 -5.91
CA SER A 2 -19.72 -7.12 -6.12
C SER A 2 -19.20 -6.51 -4.82
N ASP A 3 -20.04 -6.38 -3.79
CA ASP A 3 -19.66 -5.73 -2.54
C ASP A 3 -18.70 -6.57 -1.70
N GLU A 4 -18.73 -7.88 -1.86
CA GLU A 4 -17.85 -8.82 -1.15
C GLU A 4 -16.41 -8.72 -1.66
N ILE A 5 -16.21 -8.78 -2.99
CA ILE A 5 -14.88 -8.61 -3.59
C ILE A 5 -14.33 -7.19 -3.36
N LYS A 6 -15.18 -6.16 -3.38
CA LYS A 6 -14.78 -4.79 -2.98
C LYS A 6 -14.33 -4.75 -1.53
N ASN A 7 -15.03 -5.46 -0.64
CA ASN A 7 -14.69 -5.52 0.77
C ASN A 7 -13.35 -6.22 1.02
N VAL A 8 -13.05 -7.32 0.31
CA VAL A 8 -11.73 -7.98 0.38
C VAL A 8 -10.61 -6.97 0.04
N VAL A 9 -10.76 -6.23 -1.06
CA VAL A 9 -9.79 -5.21 -1.46
C VAL A 9 -9.73 -4.04 -0.47
N ARG A 10 -10.85 -3.65 0.13
CA ARG A 10 -10.90 -2.63 1.18
C ARG A 10 -10.12 -3.07 2.42
N GLN A 11 -10.35 -4.30 2.89
CA GLN A 11 -9.64 -4.88 4.02
C GLN A 11 -8.14 -4.97 3.74
N PHE A 12 -7.74 -5.34 2.53
CA PHE A 12 -6.33 -5.33 2.15
C PHE A 12 -5.72 -3.92 2.28
N ASN A 13 -6.38 -2.89 1.74
CA ASN A 13 -5.88 -1.52 1.84
C ASN A 13 -5.76 -1.01 3.29
N ILE A 14 -6.71 -1.36 4.16
CA ILE A 14 -6.72 -0.87 5.55
C ILE A 14 -5.80 -1.74 6.42
N ALA A 15 -6.06 -3.03 6.52
CA ALA A 15 -5.35 -3.92 7.44
C ALA A 15 -3.90 -4.18 6.99
N VAL A 16 -3.65 -4.33 5.69
CA VAL A 16 -2.30 -4.64 5.19
C VAL A 16 -1.50 -3.37 4.96
N ILE A 17 -2.01 -2.41 4.18
CA ILE A 17 -1.22 -1.23 3.78
C ILE A 17 -1.15 -0.20 4.91
N GLN A 18 -2.28 0.18 5.51
CA GLN A 18 -2.29 1.12 6.63
C GLN A 18 -1.74 0.49 7.92
N GLU A 19 -2.37 -0.56 8.43
CA GLU A 19 -2.07 -1.10 9.76
C GLU A 19 -0.82 -1.97 9.83
N GLY A 20 -0.44 -2.66 8.75
CA GLY A 20 0.73 -3.55 8.76
C GLY A 20 0.49 -4.88 9.38
N ASN A 21 -0.74 -5.35 9.28
CA ASN A 21 -1.14 -6.62 9.82
C ASN A 21 -0.69 -7.76 8.89
N GLU A 22 0.45 -8.37 9.21
CA GLU A 22 1.02 -9.52 8.48
C GLU A 22 0.07 -10.72 8.46
N THR A 23 -0.59 -11.00 9.58
CA THR A 23 -1.59 -12.07 9.65
C THR A 23 -2.73 -11.84 8.66
N ARG A 24 -3.20 -10.60 8.53
CA ARG A 24 -4.22 -10.23 7.53
C ARG A 24 -3.68 -10.31 6.11
N PHE A 25 -2.40 -10.00 5.88
CA PHE A 25 -1.77 -10.20 4.58
C PHE A 25 -1.86 -11.66 4.15
N HIS A 26 -1.39 -12.58 5.00
CA HIS A 26 -1.43 -14.02 4.68
C HIS A 26 -2.84 -14.59 4.56
N ALA A 27 -3.82 -14.03 5.28
CA ALA A 27 -5.21 -14.46 5.17
C ALA A 27 -5.91 -13.96 3.88
N LEU A 28 -5.49 -12.81 3.34
CA LEU A 28 -6.13 -12.19 2.17
C LEU A 28 -5.41 -12.48 0.86
N MET A 29 -4.15 -12.90 0.91
CA MET A 29 -3.30 -13.08 -0.26
C MET A 29 -3.22 -14.55 -0.68
N ALA A 30 -3.50 -14.81 -1.95
CA ALA A 30 -3.37 -16.15 -2.51
C ALA A 30 -1.89 -16.56 -2.64
N PRO A 31 -1.51 -17.83 -2.37
CA PRO A 31 -0.13 -18.30 -2.51
C PRO A 31 0.45 -18.16 -3.93
N ASP A 32 -0.41 -18.18 -4.95
CA ASP A 32 -0.10 -18.04 -6.38
C ASP A 32 -0.33 -16.62 -6.91
N PHE A 33 -0.48 -15.63 -6.02
CA PHE A 33 -0.68 -14.24 -6.39
C PHE A 33 0.45 -13.70 -7.28
N VAL A 34 0.06 -12.92 -8.30
CA VAL A 34 0.99 -12.26 -9.23
C VAL A 34 0.78 -10.74 -9.22
N ASN A 35 1.82 -10.01 -8.81
CA ASN A 35 1.89 -8.56 -8.92
C ASN A 35 2.32 -8.14 -10.33
N HIS A 36 1.35 -7.87 -11.20
CA HIS A 36 1.62 -7.40 -12.57
C HIS A 36 2.26 -5.99 -12.65
N SER A 37 2.31 -5.25 -11.54
CA SER A 37 2.95 -3.93 -11.46
C SER A 37 4.36 -3.97 -10.85
N ALA A 38 4.89 -5.16 -10.58
CA ALA A 38 6.25 -5.29 -10.08
C ALA A 38 7.27 -4.76 -11.10
N PRO A 39 8.36 -4.11 -10.66
CA PRO A 39 9.44 -3.69 -11.56
C PRO A 39 10.01 -4.86 -12.37
N GLN A 40 10.45 -4.60 -13.59
CA GLN A 40 11.09 -5.63 -14.42
C GLN A 40 12.31 -6.21 -13.69
N GLY A 41 12.40 -7.54 -13.65
CA GLY A 41 13.49 -8.26 -12.96
C GLY A 41 13.30 -8.45 -11.45
N ALA A 42 12.29 -7.81 -10.84
CA ALA A 42 11.91 -8.09 -9.47
C ALA A 42 11.01 -9.34 -9.39
N SER A 43 11.03 -10.03 -8.24
CA SER A 43 10.02 -11.05 -7.94
C SER A 43 8.63 -10.39 -7.92
N ASN A 44 7.64 -11.04 -8.51
CA ASN A 44 6.25 -10.57 -8.58
C ASN A 44 5.30 -11.38 -7.69
N GLY A 45 5.81 -12.28 -6.84
CA GLY A 45 5.00 -13.06 -5.90
C GLY A 45 4.50 -12.26 -4.68
N PRO A 46 3.66 -12.87 -3.84
CA PRO A 46 3.06 -12.22 -2.68
C PRO A 46 4.09 -11.73 -1.67
N GLU A 47 5.14 -12.49 -1.41
CA GLU A 47 6.22 -12.14 -0.48
C GLU A 47 6.97 -10.89 -0.95
N SER A 48 7.12 -10.70 -2.26
CA SER A 48 7.72 -9.48 -2.82
C SER A 48 6.83 -8.25 -2.55
N MET A 49 5.51 -8.40 -2.68
CA MET A 49 4.56 -7.34 -2.34
C MET A 49 4.60 -7.01 -0.84
N TRP A 50 4.62 -8.02 0.04
CA TRP A 50 4.75 -7.82 1.48
C TRP A 50 6.05 -7.10 1.85
N ASN A 51 7.18 -7.54 1.27
CA ASN A 51 8.47 -6.90 1.46
C ASN A 51 8.46 -5.42 1.04
N THR A 52 7.75 -5.07 -0.02
CA THR A 52 7.60 -3.66 -0.44
C THR A 52 6.91 -2.83 0.65
N PHE A 53 5.82 -3.33 1.24
CA PHE A 53 5.15 -2.62 2.33
C PHE A 53 6.03 -2.52 3.58
N GLN A 54 6.65 -3.64 3.98
CA GLN A 54 7.37 -3.71 5.24
C GLN A 54 8.74 -3.03 5.21
N LYS A 55 9.48 -3.13 4.10
CA LYS A 55 10.86 -2.67 4.00
C LYS A 55 11.01 -1.32 3.32
N VAL A 56 10.01 -0.89 2.53
CA VAL A 56 10.06 0.39 1.80
C VAL A 56 9.02 1.35 2.36
N LEU A 57 7.74 0.98 2.31
CA LEU A 57 6.66 1.93 2.60
C LEU A 57 6.60 2.32 4.09
N ARG A 58 6.65 1.35 5.00
CA ARG A 58 6.55 1.59 6.46
C ARG A 58 7.72 2.37 7.05
N PRO A 59 8.99 2.05 6.72
CA PRO A 59 10.11 2.84 7.23
C PRO A 59 10.11 4.27 6.68
N ALA A 60 9.59 4.46 5.47
CA ALA A 60 9.56 5.76 4.81
C ALA A 60 8.43 6.67 5.32
N LEU A 61 7.25 6.13 5.62
CA LEU A 61 6.05 6.88 5.98
C LEU A 61 5.51 6.46 7.35
N SER A 62 5.59 7.37 8.33
CA SER A 62 4.89 7.20 9.62
C SER A 62 3.47 7.78 9.55
N LYS A 63 2.58 7.34 10.46
CA LYS A 63 1.14 7.68 10.44
C LYS A 63 0.51 7.47 9.06
N LEU A 64 0.85 6.35 8.42
CA LEU A 64 0.32 6.01 7.11
C LEU A 64 -1.19 5.78 7.20
N THR A 65 -1.95 6.48 6.38
CA THR A 65 -3.41 6.37 6.27
C THR A 65 -3.77 6.09 4.82
N VAL A 66 -4.76 5.21 4.61
CA VAL A 66 -5.34 4.94 3.31
C VAL A 66 -6.80 5.39 3.31
N THR A 67 -7.11 6.41 2.50
CA THR A 67 -8.48 6.85 2.25
C THR A 67 -8.94 6.29 0.92
N ILE A 68 -9.90 5.36 0.96
CA ILE A 68 -10.55 4.84 -0.24
C ILE A 68 -11.62 5.85 -0.68
N LEU A 69 -11.46 6.38 -1.89
CA LEU A 69 -12.36 7.39 -2.45
C LEU A 69 -13.49 6.74 -3.26
N ASP A 70 -13.16 5.69 -4.03
CA ASP A 70 -14.13 4.96 -4.83
C ASP A 70 -13.65 3.53 -5.14
N GLN A 71 -14.60 2.61 -5.34
CA GLN A 71 -14.35 1.24 -5.78
C GLN A 71 -15.39 0.77 -6.80
N ILE A 72 -14.90 0.38 -7.97
CA ILE A 72 -15.70 -0.20 -9.06
C ILE A 72 -15.35 -1.68 -9.18
N ALA A 73 -16.37 -2.52 -9.32
CA ALA A 73 -16.21 -3.95 -9.52
C ALA A 73 -16.85 -4.37 -10.84
N GLU A 74 -16.12 -5.16 -11.61
CA GLU A 74 -16.56 -5.72 -12.88
C GLU A 74 -16.12 -7.18 -12.95
N GLY A 75 -17.07 -8.11 -12.92
CA GLY A 75 -16.79 -9.53 -12.78
C GLY A 75 -16.01 -9.82 -11.49
N ASP A 76 -14.78 -10.34 -11.67
CA ASP A 76 -13.83 -10.69 -10.62
C ASP A 76 -12.79 -9.60 -10.31
N LYS A 77 -12.86 -8.45 -11.00
CA LYS A 77 -11.88 -7.36 -10.86
C LYS A 77 -12.44 -6.22 -10.02
N VAL A 78 -11.56 -5.60 -9.25
CA VAL A 78 -11.86 -4.40 -8.47
C VAL A 78 -10.80 -3.34 -8.74
N THR A 79 -11.25 -2.17 -9.20
CA THR A 79 -10.42 -0.97 -9.29
C THR A 79 -10.71 -0.08 -8.10
N THR A 80 -9.66 0.38 -7.42
CA THR A 80 -9.78 1.26 -6.24
C THR A 80 -9.08 2.58 -6.50
N ARG A 81 -9.84 3.68 -6.45
CA ARG A 81 -9.28 5.04 -6.39
C ARG A 81 -9.07 5.40 -4.91
N LYS A 82 -7.84 5.73 -4.53
CA LYS A 82 -7.47 6.00 -3.14
C LYS A 82 -6.41 7.08 -3.00
N THR A 83 -6.37 7.69 -1.82
CA THR A 83 -5.28 8.54 -1.36
C THR A 83 -4.50 7.79 -0.29
N ILE A 84 -3.17 7.75 -0.41
CA ILE A 84 -2.27 7.30 0.65
C ILE A 84 -1.57 8.54 1.20
N SER A 85 -1.62 8.74 2.51
CA SER A 85 -0.99 9.87 3.18
C SER A 85 -0.17 9.38 4.36
N GLY A 86 0.84 10.15 4.73
CA GLY A 86 1.71 9.85 5.87
C GLY A 86 2.74 10.97 6.06
N ILE A 87 3.49 10.90 7.14
CA ILE A 87 4.60 11.79 7.43
C ILE A 87 5.87 11.13 6.87
N HIS A 88 6.55 11.80 5.94
CA HIS A 88 7.82 11.33 5.38
C HIS A 88 8.92 11.40 6.44
N THR A 89 9.28 10.25 6.99
CA THR A 89 10.24 10.13 8.12
C THR A 89 11.50 9.34 7.78
N GLY A 90 11.49 8.56 6.70
CA GLY A 90 12.62 7.74 6.28
C GLY A 90 13.09 8.05 4.86
N ILE A 91 13.68 7.05 4.21
CA ILE A 91 14.02 7.10 2.78
C ILE A 91 12.86 6.50 1.99
N LEU A 92 12.19 7.31 1.18
CA LEU A 92 11.17 6.86 0.24
C LEU A 92 11.77 6.82 -1.17
N MET A 93 11.88 5.63 -1.76
CA MET A 93 12.34 5.46 -3.15
C MET A 93 13.69 6.15 -3.43
N GLY A 94 14.63 6.08 -2.49
CA GLY A 94 15.96 6.70 -2.61
C GLY A 94 16.04 8.15 -2.16
N PHE A 95 14.91 8.80 -1.84
CA PHE A 95 14.88 10.17 -1.36
C PHE A 95 14.70 10.20 0.16
N PRO A 96 15.63 10.82 0.93
CA PRO A 96 15.41 11.03 2.35
C PRO A 96 14.27 12.02 2.59
N ARG A 97 13.75 12.05 3.82
CA ARG A 97 12.93 13.16 4.33
C ARG A 97 13.61 14.47 3.96
N GLN A 98 12.89 15.33 3.24
CA GLN A 98 13.33 16.71 3.04
C GLN A 98 13.19 17.45 4.38
N GLU A 99 14.27 18.07 4.84
CA GLU A 99 14.17 19.12 5.85
C GLU A 99 13.30 20.23 5.26
N GLY A 100 12.23 20.59 5.97
CA GLY A 100 11.37 21.67 5.55
C GLY A 100 12.20 22.93 5.38
N ARG A 101 12.02 23.64 4.27
CA ARG A 101 12.45 25.03 4.13
C ARG A 101 11.96 25.76 5.38
N SER A 102 12.88 26.24 6.21
CA SER A 102 12.52 27.08 7.36
C SER A 102 11.54 28.14 6.87
N PRO A 103 10.42 28.38 7.59
CA PRO A 103 9.56 29.49 7.23
C PRO A 103 10.45 30.72 7.24
N SER A 104 10.56 31.39 6.09
CA SER A 104 11.22 32.69 5.97
C SER A 104 10.53 33.61 6.97
N THR A 105 11.17 33.84 8.11
CA THR A 105 10.80 34.94 9.00
C THR A 105 11.19 36.21 8.26
N SER A 106 10.22 36.76 7.52
CA SER A 106 10.23 38.15 7.07
C SER A 106 9.45 38.99 8.08
#